data_AF-A0A534QBP0-F1
#
_entry.id   AF-A0A534QBP0-F1
#
_cell.length_a   1.000
_cell.length_b   1.000
_cell.length_c   1.000
_cell.angle_alpha   90.00
_cell.angle_beta   90.00
_cell.angle_gamma   90.00
#
_symmetry.space_group_name_H-M   'P 1'
#
loop_
_entity.id
_entity.type
_entity.pdbx_description
1 polymer ?
#
loop_
_entity_poly.entity_id
_entity_poly.type
_entity_poly.pdbx_seq_one_letter_code
_entity_poly.pdbx_strand_id
1 'polypeptide(L)'
;MDREALGGILFRHREALPVLLSVPVIAAALRGGGTPRAGALLGSAVVGGGVLLRLGAVRRIGRGARVFRAHASGGLISAGPYCWTRNPLYIAAALMLCGFGLVAGAGWIAVALVPATLLAYTPVVLVEEHALVALFGDAYRSYLAHVPRWIGFKRPYRGMSRGALVGWREVFRREKGLVPWSIIALLAIATARGEWLPASRVSHRLLPASELGRETAVAGTAAIAVIANAVKVELHERRRLAGRAARVASSGERRGG
;
A
#
# COMPACT_ATOMS: atom_id res chain seq x y z
N MET A 1 -5.31 28.04 -1.65
CA MET A 1 -5.59 26.83 -0.85
C MET A 1 -4.34 26.50 -0.07
N ASP A 2 -4.40 26.58 1.26
CA ASP A 2 -3.22 26.51 2.13
C ASP A 2 -2.53 25.14 2.06
N ARG A 3 -1.19 25.10 2.08
CA ARG A 3 -0.42 23.84 1.97
C ARG A 3 -0.75 22.88 3.11
N GLU A 4 -1.08 23.42 4.28
CA GLU A 4 -1.52 22.66 5.44
C GLU A 4 -2.92 22.06 5.27
N ALA A 5 -3.85 22.78 4.66
CA ALA A 5 -5.19 22.29 4.36
C ALA A 5 -5.17 21.13 3.36
N LEU A 6 -4.34 21.24 2.31
CA LEU A 6 -4.07 20.16 1.34
C LEU A 6 -3.46 18.94 2.01
N GLY A 7 -2.46 19.14 2.89
CA GLY A 7 -1.85 18.07 3.67
C GLY A 7 -2.85 17.34 4.57
N GLY A 8 -3.73 18.08 5.25
CA GLY A 8 -4.77 17.50 6.11
C GLY A 8 -5.82 16.69 5.33
N ILE A 9 -6.24 17.16 4.16
CA ILE A 9 -7.18 16.44 3.28
C ILE A 9 -6.52 15.17 2.72
N LEU A 10 -5.29 15.28 2.19
CA LEU A 10 -4.54 14.13 1.67
C LEU A 10 -4.24 13.12 2.76
N PHE A 11 -3.94 13.55 3.99
CA PHE A 11 -3.76 12.67 5.13
C PHE A 11 -5.05 11.92 5.49
N ARG A 12 -6.21 12.59 5.44
CA ARG A 12 -7.53 11.99 5.67
C ARG A 12 -7.89 10.94 4.61
N HIS A 13 -7.49 11.20 3.37
CA HIS A 13 -7.78 10.36 2.20
C HIS A 13 -6.57 9.59 1.68
N ARG A 14 -5.51 9.41 2.49
CA ARG A 14 -4.26 8.76 2.05
C ARG A 14 -4.43 7.33 1.54
N GLU A 15 -5.51 6.67 1.99
CA GLU A 15 -5.88 5.32 1.56
C GLU A 15 -6.47 5.31 0.13
N ALA A 16 -6.90 6.45 -0.40
CA ALA A 16 -7.36 6.60 -1.78
C ALA A 16 -6.20 6.80 -2.77
N LEU A 17 -5.02 7.24 -2.31
CA LEU A 17 -3.87 7.49 -3.17
C LEU A 17 -3.44 6.27 -4.00
N PRO A 18 -3.31 5.06 -3.43
CA PRO A 18 -2.98 3.87 -4.21
C PRO A 18 -4.03 3.53 -5.26
N VAL A 19 -5.31 3.77 -4.96
CA VAL A 19 -6.43 3.50 -5.89
C VAL A 19 -6.39 4.47 -7.06
N LEU A 20 -6.13 5.75 -6.81
CA LEU A 20 -5.98 6.75 -7.87
C LEU A 20 -4.75 6.46 -8.73
N LEU A 21 -3.63 6.10 -8.10
CA LEU A 21 -2.38 5.80 -8.79
C LEU A 21 -2.40 4.45 -9.54
N SER A 22 -3.34 3.55 -9.24
CA SER A 22 -3.49 2.29 -9.98
C SER A 22 -4.32 2.43 -11.26
N VAL A 23 -5.05 3.53 -11.45
CA VAL A 23 -5.88 3.76 -12.65
C VAL A 23 -5.09 3.60 -13.96
N PRO A 24 -3.89 4.19 -14.12
CA PRO A 24 -3.09 3.99 -15.34
C PRO A 24 -2.67 2.53 -15.56
N VAL A 25 -2.43 1.78 -14.49
CA VAL A 25 -2.08 0.35 -14.54
C VAL A 25 -3.28 -0.48 -14.99
N ILE A 26 -4.46 -0.22 -14.42
CA ILE A 26 -5.70 -0.89 -14.81
C ILE A 26 -6.02 -0.59 -16.28
N ALA A 27 -5.92 0.68 -16.69
CA ALA A 27 -6.13 1.08 -18.08
C ALA A 27 -5.12 0.41 -19.03
N ALA A 28 -3.85 0.26 -18.64
CA ALA A 28 -2.86 -0.46 -19.42
C ALA A 28 -3.18 -1.97 -19.53
N ALA A 29 -3.59 -2.60 -18.43
CA ALA A 29 -3.96 -4.01 -18.42
C ALA A 29 -5.16 -4.28 -19.35
N LEU A 30 -6.17 -3.39 -19.33
CA LEU A 30 -7.38 -3.51 -20.16
C LEU A 30 -7.17 -3.19 -21.64
N ARG A 31 -6.14 -2.42 -22.00
CA ARG A 31 -5.77 -2.18 -23.41
C ARG A 31 -5.25 -3.44 -24.11
N GLY A 32 -4.92 -4.49 -23.36
CA GLY A 32 -4.42 -5.75 -23.90
C GLY A 32 -2.99 -5.66 -24.43
N GLY A 33 -2.66 -6.55 -25.36
CA GLY A 33 -1.30 -6.77 -25.86
C GLY A 33 -0.51 -7.74 -24.97
N GLY A 34 0.43 -8.48 -25.55
CA GLY A 34 1.27 -9.42 -24.80
C GLY A 34 2.31 -8.70 -23.96
N THR A 35 2.57 -9.17 -22.73
CA THR A 35 3.75 -8.74 -21.97
C THR A 35 4.91 -9.64 -22.37
N PRO A 36 6.11 -9.11 -22.62
CA PRO A 36 7.29 -9.96 -22.68
C PRO A 36 7.38 -10.75 -21.37
N ARG A 37 7.60 -12.07 -21.42
CA ARG A 37 7.71 -12.92 -20.22
C ARG A 37 8.70 -12.36 -19.20
N ALA A 38 9.80 -11.77 -19.68
CA ALA A 38 10.78 -11.08 -18.84
C ALA A 38 10.17 -9.91 -18.05
N GLY A 39 9.29 -9.12 -18.66
CA GLY A 39 8.57 -8.02 -18.00
C GLY A 39 7.57 -8.52 -16.96
N ALA A 40 6.84 -9.60 -17.25
CA ALA A 40 5.92 -10.23 -16.29
C ALA A 40 6.67 -10.82 -15.07
N LEU A 41 7.79 -11.51 -15.31
CA LEU A 41 8.63 -12.08 -14.25
C LEU A 41 9.29 -10.98 -13.40
N LEU A 42 9.87 -9.97 -14.05
CA LEU A 42 10.47 -8.83 -13.36
C LEU A 42 9.41 -8.07 -12.54
N GLY A 43 8.26 -7.78 -13.13
CA GLY A 43 7.15 -7.12 -12.44
C GLY A 43 6.66 -7.91 -11.23
N SER A 44 6.48 -9.22 -11.38
CA SER A 44 6.10 -10.11 -10.27
C SER A 44 7.16 -10.14 -9.16
N ALA A 45 8.44 -10.18 -9.52
CA ALA A 45 9.54 -10.12 -8.56
C ALA A 45 9.57 -8.77 -7.81
N VAL A 46 9.31 -7.66 -8.52
CA VAL A 46 9.22 -6.31 -7.93
C VAL A 46 8.02 -6.21 -6.97
N VAL A 47 6.85 -6.76 -7.33
CA VAL A 47 5.69 -6.86 -6.41
C VAL A 47 6.06 -7.68 -5.17
N GLY A 48 6.69 -8.84 -5.36
CA GLY A 48 7.15 -9.69 -4.26
C GLY A 48 8.12 -8.95 -3.33
N GLY A 49 9.10 -8.23 -3.88
CA GLY A 49 10.03 -7.39 -3.12
C GLY A 49 9.32 -6.28 -2.32
N GLY A 50 8.34 -5.62 -2.93
CA GLY A 50 7.49 -4.63 -2.25
C GLY A 50 6.69 -5.24 -1.08
N VAL A 51 6.07 -6.40 -1.28
CA VAL A 51 5.35 -7.14 -0.23
C VAL A 51 6.29 -7.51 0.91
N LEU A 52 7.48 -8.06 0.62
CA LEU A 52 8.47 -8.43 1.63
C LEU A 52 8.96 -7.21 2.42
N LEU A 53 9.25 -6.10 1.73
CA LEU A 53 9.65 -4.84 2.37
C LEU A 53 8.55 -4.34 3.33
N ARG A 54 7.28 -4.36 2.88
CA ARG A 54 6.13 -3.96 3.69
C ARG A 54 5.98 -4.85 4.92
N LEU A 55 6.02 -6.16 4.76
CA LEU A 55 5.92 -7.11 5.87
C LEU A 55 7.06 -6.92 6.87
N GLY A 56 8.30 -6.73 6.40
CA GLY A 56 9.46 -6.44 7.22
C GLY A 56 9.33 -5.12 8.01
N ALA A 57 8.80 -4.08 7.37
CA ALA A 57 8.55 -2.79 8.00
C ALA A 57 7.41 -2.85 9.04
N VAL A 58 6.30 -3.53 8.74
CA VAL A 58 5.18 -3.72 9.69
C VAL A 58 5.61 -4.52 10.90
N ARG A 59 6.44 -5.56 10.69
CA ARG A 59 7.02 -6.37 11.77
C ARG A 59 7.85 -5.54 12.75
N ARG A 60 8.52 -4.47 12.26
CA ARG A 60 9.34 -3.56 13.06
C ARG A 60 8.53 -2.50 13.77
N ILE A 61 7.66 -1.78 13.05
CA ILE A 61 6.92 -0.63 13.62
C ILE A 61 5.86 -1.05 14.65
N GLY A 62 5.45 -2.32 14.63
CA GLY A 62 4.47 -2.85 15.54
C GLY A 62 3.18 -2.03 15.57
N ARG A 63 2.60 -1.78 16.76
CA ARG A 63 1.33 -1.03 16.91
C ARG A 63 1.40 0.43 16.43
N GLY A 64 2.60 0.94 16.14
CA GLY A 64 2.90 2.34 15.82
C GLY A 64 2.69 2.77 14.36
N ALA A 65 2.18 1.90 13.47
CA ALA A 65 1.99 2.24 12.04
C ALA A 65 1.00 3.39 11.75
N ARG A 66 0.34 3.94 12.78
CA ARG A 66 -0.43 5.18 12.69
C ARG A 66 0.15 6.12 13.73
N VAL A 67 0.49 7.35 13.35
CA VAL A 67 0.97 8.42 14.24
C VAL A 67 0.17 8.50 15.55
N PHE A 68 -1.17 8.39 15.47
CA PHE A 68 -2.08 8.39 16.62
C PHE A 68 -1.94 7.19 17.58
N ARG A 69 -1.21 6.13 17.21
CA ARG A 69 -0.95 4.95 18.05
C ARG A 69 0.53 4.78 18.41
N ALA A 70 1.38 5.72 18.02
CA ALA A 70 2.81 5.71 18.35
C ALA A 70 3.07 5.83 19.87
N HIS A 71 2.17 6.47 20.62
CA HIS A 71 2.18 6.45 22.10
C HIS A 71 2.11 5.03 22.69
N ALA A 72 1.49 4.07 22.02
CA ALA A 72 1.24 2.73 22.56
C ALA A 72 2.33 1.70 22.19
N SER A 73 3.36 2.07 21.42
CA SER A 73 4.32 1.13 20.81
C SER A 73 5.74 1.11 21.40
N GLY A 74 5.99 1.82 22.51
CA GLY A 74 7.24 1.62 23.28
C GLY A 74 8.49 2.29 22.71
N GLY A 75 8.34 3.42 21.99
CA GLY A 75 9.45 4.27 21.57
C GLY A 75 9.61 4.45 20.06
N LEU A 76 10.60 5.26 19.67
CA LEU A 76 10.97 5.49 18.27
C LEU A 76 11.64 4.25 17.68
N ILE A 77 11.28 3.88 16.45
CA ILE A 77 11.78 2.67 15.77
C ILE A 77 12.64 3.10 14.58
N SER A 78 13.92 2.76 14.62
CA SER A 78 14.91 3.10 13.59
C SER A 78 15.59 1.89 12.96
N ALA A 79 15.19 0.67 13.35
CA ALA A 79 15.83 -0.57 12.92
C ALA A 79 15.09 -1.29 11.77
N GLY A 80 15.80 -2.18 11.08
CA GLY A 80 15.27 -2.89 9.91
C GLY A 80 15.14 -1.93 8.72
N PRO A 81 14.06 -1.97 7.92
CA PRO A 81 13.89 -1.05 6.81
C PRO A 81 13.99 0.44 7.20
N TYR A 82 13.65 0.77 8.46
CA TYR A 82 13.70 2.12 9.00
C TYR A 82 15.12 2.70 9.14
N CYS A 83 16.19 1.89 9.06
CA CYS A 83 17.56 2.44 9.11
C CYS A 83 18.04 2.99 7.76
N TRP A 84 17.34 2.65 6.67
CA TRP A 84 17.64 3.08 5.30
C TRP A 84 16.73 4.21 4.82
N THR A 85 15.52 4.25 5.36
CA THR A 85 14.48 5.20 4.97
C THR A 85 13.51 5.41 6.11
N ARG A 86 13.01 6.64 6.25
CA ARG A 86 11.95 6.93 7.23
C ARG A 86 10.61 6.35 6.83
N ASN A 87 10.42 6.07 5.54
CA ASN A 87 9.12 5.79 4.94
C ASN A 87 9.07 4.47 4.13
N PRO A 88 9.53 3.33 4.69
CA PRO A 88 9.64 2.07 3.94
C PRO A 88 8.28 1.54 3.46
N LEU A 89 7.18 1.84 4.16
CA LEU A 89 5.83 1.41 3.78
C LEU A 89 5.35 2.06 2.47
N TYR A 90 5.71 3.33 2.25
CA TYR A 90 5.36 4.07 1.03
C TYR A 90 6.27 3.68 -0.13
N ILE A 91 7.55 3.36 0.13
CA ILE A 91 8.43 2.76 -0.89
C ILE A 91 7.90 1.40 -1.33
N ALA A 92 7.47 0.56 -0.38
CA ALA A 92 6.84 -0.70 -0.71
C ALA A 92 5.61 -0.51 -1.62
N ALA A 93 4.78 0.49 -1.35
CA ALA A 93 3.64 0.83 -2.21
C ALA A 93 4.07 1.25 -3.62
N ALA A 94 5.10 2.10 -3.73
CA ALA A 94 5.66 2.52 -5.02
C ALA A 94 6.23 1.33 -5.81
N LEU A 95 6.93 0.41 -5.14
CA LEU A 95 7.45 -0.82 -5.75
C LEU A 95 6.31 -1.72 -6.23
N MET A 96 5.28 -1.96 -5.41
CA MET A 96 4.14 -2.78 -5.82
C MET A 96 3.42 -2.17 -7.04
N LEU A 97 3.16 -0.86 -7.06
CA LEU A 97 2.55 -0.18 -8.22
C LEU A 97 3.42 -0.27 -9.47
N CYS A 98 4.73 -0.09 -9.34
CA CYS A 98 5.69 -0.29 -10.44
C CYS A 98 5.63 -1.74 -10.95
N GLY A 99 5.70 -2.73 -10.06
CA GLY A 99 5.61 -4.14 -10.41
C GLY A 99 4.31 -4.49 -11.14
N PHE A 100 3.16 -4.00 -10.65
CA PHE A 100 1.89 -4.19 -11.36
C PHE A 100 1.89 -3.52 -12.74
N GLY A 101 2.48 -2.32 -12.88
CA GLY A 101 2.64 -1.66 -14.18
C GLY A 101 3.50 -2.46 -15.17
N LEU A 102 4.56 -3.11 -14.69
CA LEU A 102 5.42 -3.99 -15.50
C LEU A 102 4.66 -5.23 -15.98
N VAL A 103 3.91 -5.88 -15.08
CA VAL A 103 3.03 -7.00 -15.45
C VAL A 103 1.91 -6.54 -16.38
N ALA A 104 1.45 -5.30 -16.25
CA ALA A 104 0.46 -4.70 -17.16
C ALA A 104 1.02 -4.32 -18.54
N GLY A 105 2.32 -4.56 -18.80
CA GLY A 105 2.96 -4.23 -20.09
C GLY A 105 3.25 -2.76 -20.31
N ALA A 106 3.13 -1.93 -19.28
CA ALA A 106 3.33 -0.49 -19.36
C ALA A 106 4.63 -0.08 -18.67
N GLY A 107 5.76 -0.46 -19.25
CA GLY A 107 7.09 -0.24 -18.65
C GLY A 107 7.36 1.24 -18.31
N TRP A 108 7.00 2.16 -19.20
CA TRP A 108 7.20 3.59 -18.94
C TRP A 108 6.29 4.11 -17.81
N ILE A 109 5.02 3.67 -17.76
CA ILE A 109 4.08 4.01 -16.68
C ILE A 109 4.59 3.43 -15.37
N ALA A 110 5.04 2.18 -15.38
CA ALA A 110 5.58 1.50 -14.20
C ALA A 110 6.73 2.28 -13.56
N VAL A 111 7.70 2.72 -14.37
CA VAL A 111 8.82 3.52 -13.89
C VAL A 111 8.36 4.90 -13.39
N ALA A 112 7.44 5.56 -14.11
CA ALA A 112 6.90 6.87 -13.72
C ALA A 112 6.07 6.82 -12.43
N LEU A 113 5.44 5.67 -12.11
CA LEU A 113 4.66 5.48 -10.90
C LEU A 113 5.52 5.55 -9.63
N VAL A 114 6.82 5.25 -9.70
CA VAL A 114 7.71 5.36 -8.53
C VAL A 114 7.78 6.81 -8.04
N PRO A 115 8.33 7.78 -8.81
CA PRO A 115 8.37 9.18 -8.36
C PRO A 115 6.97 9.76 -8.14
N ALA A 116 5.97 9.41 -8.97
CA ALA A 116 4.60 9.89 -8.78
C ALA A 116 4.02 9.48 -7.40
N THR A 117 4.24 8.23 -7.00
CA THR A 117 3.81 7.72 -5.69
C THR A 117 4.53 8.45 -4.55
N LEU A 118 5.85 8.62 -4.63
CA LEU A 118 6.62 9.30 -3.58
C LEU A 118 6.23 10.78 -3.46
N LEU A 119 5.99 11.47 -4.57
CA LEU A 119 5.50 12.85 -4.58
C LEU A 119 4.09 12.94 -3.98
N ALA A 120 3.18 12.05 -4.36
CA ALA A 120 1.81 12.01 -3.83
C ALA A 120 1.78 11.79 -2.30
N TYR A 121 2.70 10.98 -1.76
CA TYR A 121 2.82 10.75 -0.33
C TYR A 121 3.62 11.80 0.43
N THR A 122 4.33 12.70 -0.25
CA THR A 122 5.16 13.73 0.43
C THR A 122 4.36 14.60 1.41
N PRO A 123 3.17 15.13 1.08
CA PRO A 123 2.38 15.91 2.03
C PRO A 123 1.96 15.11 3.28
N VAL A 124 1.60 13.84 3.08
CA VAL A 124 1.22 12.93 4.17
C VAL A 124 2.42 12.72 5.09
N VAL A 125 3.59 12.43 4.52
CA VAL A 125 4.84 12.22 5.27
C VAL A 125 5.25 13.47 6.05
N LEU A 126 5.09 14.68 5.51
CA LEU A 126 5.42 15.90 6.23
C LEU A 126 4.56 16.08 7.49
N VAL A 127 3.26 15.81 7.39
CA VAL A 127 2.34 15.83 8.54
C VAL A 127 2.75 14.77 9.57
N GLU A 128 3.10 13.56 9.11
CA GLU A 128 3.56 12.49 10.00
C GLU A 128 4.88 12.84 10.70
N GLU A 129 5.83 13.43 9.98
CA GLU A 129 7.11 13.88 10.53
C GLU A 129 6.91 14.98 11.58
N HIS A 130 6.06 15.97 11.34
CA HIS A 130 5.76 17.01 12.33
C HIS A 130 5.15 16.43 13.61
N ALA A 131 4.20 15.50 13.46
CA ALA A 131 3.61 14.84 14.61
C ALA A 131 4.61 13.95 15.37
N LEU A 132 5.52 13.28 14.67
CA LEU A 132 6.59 12.48 15.28
C LEU A 132 7.64 13.35 15.98
N VAL A 133 7.96 14.54 15.46
CA VAL A 133 8.77 15.54 16.16
C VAL A 133 8.08 15.98 17.45
N ALA A 134 6.78 16.30 17.40
CA ALA A 134 6.02 16.69 18.59
C ALA A 134 5.97 15.57 19.64
N LEU A 135 5.96 14.31 19.20
CA LEU A 135 5.87 13.14 20.06
C LEU A 135 7.19 12.72 20.71
N PHE A 136 8.28 12.73 19.94
CA PHE A 136 9.57 12.15 20.34
C PHE A 136 10.69 13.18 20.50
N GLY A 137 10.43 14.46 20.19
CA GLY A 137 11.37 15.56 20.35
C GLY A 137 12.71 15.30 19.65
N ASP A 138 13.80 15.52 20.39
CA ASP A 138 15.17 15.46 19.88
C ASP A 138 15.59 14.07 19.40
N ALA A 139 15.00 13.00 19.97
CA ALA A 139 15.25 11.65 19.50
C ALA A 139 14.85 11.48 18.03
N TYR A 140 13.70 12.06 17.63
CA TYR A 140 13.26 12.03 16.24
C TYR A 140 14.02 13.03 15.37
N ARG A 141 14.37 14.22 15.88
CA ARG A 141 15.24 15.17 15.14
C ARG A 141 16.60 14.57 14.79
N SER A 142 17.22 13.85 15.73
CA SER A 142 18.46 13.11 15.49
C SER A 142 18.26 12.05 14.40
N TYR A 143 17.16 11.29 14.45
CA TYR A 143 16.83 10.33 13.40
C TYR A 143 16.60 10.97 12.02
N LEU A 144 15.92 12.13 11.95
CA LEU A 144 15.70 12.89 10.71
C LEU A 144 17.02 13.32 10.04
N ALA A 145 18.03 13.67 10.82
CA ALA A 145 19.35 14.10 10.33
C ALA A 145 20.16 12.96 9.70
N HIS A 146 19.95 11.72 10.14
CA HIS A 146 20.73 10.57 9.69
C HIS A 146 20.03 9.72 8.64
N VAL A 147 18.71 9.63 8.68
CA VAL A 147 17.92 8.77 7.79
C VAL A 147 17.20 9.62 6.74
N PRO A 148 17.37 9.33 5.45
CA PRO A 148 16.69 10.05 4.37
C PRO A 148 15.18 9.77 4.40
N ARG A 149 14.39 10.68 3.83
CA ARG A 149 12.93 10.51 3.75
C ARG A 149 12.53 9.33 2.87
N TRP A 150 13.17 9.19 1.70
CA TRP A 150 12.83 8.17 0.70
C TRP A 150 13.96 7.17 0.49
N ILE A 151 15.02 7.54 -0.22
CA ILE A 151 16.16 6.66 -0.48
C ILE A 151 17.43 7.45 -0.19
N GLY A 152 18.41 6.81 0.45
CA GLY A 152 19.75 7.38 0.55
C GLY A 152 20.79 6.29 0.56
N PHE A 153 21.90 6.58 -0.11
CA PHE A 153 23.06 5.69 -0.23
C PHE A 153 24.00 5.78 0.98
N LYS A 154 23.58 6.45 2.06
CA LYS A 154 24.38 6.55 3.28
C LYS A 154 24.34 5.22 4.03
N ARG A 155 25.39 4.97 4.81
CA ARG A 155 25.47 3.80 5.71
C ARG A 155 24.20 3.76 6.59
N PRO A 156 23.62 2.56 6.82
CA PRO A 156 22.38 2.44 7.58
C PRO A 156 22.57 3.05 8.96
N TYR A 157 21.61 3.87 9.38
CA TYR A 157 21.67 4.51 10.69
C TYR A 157 21.69 3.45 11.79
N ARG A 158 22.72 3.51 12.65
CA ARG A 158 22.93 2.54 13.73
C ARG A 158 22.35 3.03 15.08
N GLY A 159 21.69 4.19 15.11
CA GLY A 159 21.22 4.84 16.32
C GLY A 159 19.84 4.40 16.81
N MET A 160 19.82 3.89 18.04
CA MET A 160 18.72 3.71 19.01
C MET A 160 17.42 2.97 18.63
N SER A 161 17.14 1.96 19.47
CA SER A 161 15.95 1.10 19.59
C SER A 161 15.70 0.10 18.45
N ARG A 162 15.92 -1.18 18.77
CA ARG A 162 15.55 -2.30 17.90
C ARG A 162 14.05 -2.62 17.94
N GLY A 163 13.34 -2.16 18.98
CA GLY A 163 11.98 -2.58 19.32
C GLY A 163 11.84 -4.10 19.46
N ALA A 164 10.87 -4.58 20.23
CA ALA A 164 10.50 -5.99 20.12
C ALA A 164 9.86 -6.24 18.75
N LEU A 165 10.28 -7.30 18.05
CA LEU A 165 9.63 -7.69 16.79
C LEU A 165 8.21 -8.18 17.08
N VAL A 166 7.25 -7.71 16.28
CA VAL A 166 5.90 -8.25 16.35
C VAL A 166 5.86 -9.64 15.73
N GLY A 167 5.19 -10.60 16.38
CA GLY A 167 5.05 -11.96 15.87
C GLY A 167 4.35 -12.02 14.52
N TRP A 168 4.72 -12.98 13.66
CA TRP A 168 4.21 -13.11 12.29
C TRP A 168 2.69 -13.23 12.21
N ARG A 169 2.07 -13.93 13.16
CA ARG A 169 0.61 -14.05 13.25
C ARG A 169 -0.10 -12.69 13.34
N GLU A 170 0.48 -11.76 14.09
CA GLU A 170 -0.08 -10.42 14.26
C GLU A 170 0.21 -9.54 13.03
N VAL A 171 1.38 -9.71 12.39
CA VAL A 171 1.67 -9.04 11.10
C VAL A 171 0.65 -9.45 10.04
N PHE A 172 0.44 -10.75 9.83
CA PHE A 172 -0.54 -11.25 8.86
C PHE A 172 -1.98 -10.88 9.22
N ARG A 173 -2.33 -10.79 10.51
CA ARG A 173 -3.66 -10.32 10.93
C ARG A 173 -3.90 -8.85 10.53
N ARG A 174 -2.87 -8.02 10.62
CA ARG A 174 -2.93 -6.58 10.25
C ARG A 174 -2.91 -6.38 8.76
N GLU A 175 -2.09 -7.14 8.06
CA GLU A 175 -1.92 -7.10 6.61
C GLU A 175 -2.72 -8.22 5.94
N LYS A 176 -3.87 -8.61 6.51
CA LYS A 176 -4.69 -9.78 6.08
C LYS A 176 -5.04 -9.76 4.59
N GLY A 177 -5.11 -8.57 4.01
CA GLY A 177 -5.39 -8.38 2.58
C GLY A 177 -4.14 -8.31 1.71
N LEU A 178 -2.96 -7.97 2.23
CA LEU A 178 -1.81 -7.57 1.39
C LEU A 178 -1.40 -8.65 0.39
N VAL A 179 -1.07 -9.84 0.91
CA VAL A 179 -0.60 -10.96 0.09
C VAL A 179 -1.71 -11.49 -0.84
N PRO A 180 -2.91 -11.87 -0.35
CA PRO A 180 -3.93 -12.41 -1.23
C PRO A 180 -4.40 -11.39 -2.28
N TRP A 181 -4.57 -10.11 -1.93
CA TRP A 181 -4.96 -9.11 -2.93
C TRP A 181 -3.86 -8.83 -3.96
N SER A 182 -2.58 -8.93 -3.57
CA SER A 182 -1.48 -8.80 -4.53
C SER A 182 -1.47 -9.96 -5.53
N ILE A 183 -1.70 -11.18 -5.06
CA ILE A 183 -1.83 -12.36 -5.93
C ILE A 183 -3.04 -12.20 -6.85
N ILE A 184 -4.21 -11.85 -6.31
CA ILE A 184 -5.43 -11.63 -7.10
C ILE A 184 -5.20 -10.54 -8.17
N ALA A 185 -4.52 -9.44 -7.83
CA ALA A 185 -4.20 -8.38 -8.78
C ALA A 185 -3.26 -8.88 -9.90
N LEU A 186 -2.21 -9.64 -9.56
CA LEU A 186 -1.32 -10.25 -10.56
C LEU A 186 -2.09 -11.18 -11.50
N LEU A 187 -2.95 -12.04 -10.95
CA LEU A 187 -3.80 -12.95 -11.73
C LEU A 187 -4.74 -12.16 -12.63
N ALA A 188 -5.42 -11.14 -12.09
CA ALA A 188 -6.34 -10.30 -12.86
C ALA A 188 -5.66 -9.58 -14.02
N ILE A 189 -4.46 -9.02 -13.81
CA ILE A 189 -3.68 -8.37 -14.87
C ILE A 189 -3.27 -9.41 -15.93
N ALA A 190 -2.74 -10.55 -15.51
CA ALA A 190 -2.29 -11.59 -16.44
C ALA A 190 -3.47 -12.18 -17.25
N THR A 191 -4.66 -12.33 -16.65
CA THR A 191 -5.90 -12.72 -17.34
C THR A 191 -6.32 -11.64 -18.34
N ALA A 192 -6.35 -10.37 -17.94
CA ALA A 192 -6.71 -9.25 -18.84
C ALA A 192 -5.76 -9.14 -20.05
N ARG A 193 -4.53 -9.64 -19.91
CA ARG A 193 -3.51 -9.67 -20.98
C ARG A 193 -3.52 -10.94 -21.82
N GLY A 194 -4.40 -11.90 -21.51
CA GLY A 194 -4.51 -13.14 -22.27
C GLY A 194 -3.31 -14.08 -22.08
N GLU A 195 -2.54 -13.96 -21.00
CA GLU A 195 -1.33 -14.78 -20.80
C GLU A 195 -1.62 -16.22 -20.33
N TRP A 196 -2.84 -16.47 -19.85
CA TRP A 196 -3.21 -17.74 -19.22
C TRP A 196 -3.68 -18.82 -20.19
N LEU A 197 -4.08 -18.45 -21.41
CA LEU A 197 -4.63 -19.38 -22.38
C LEU A 197 -4.10 -19.04 -23.77
N PRO A 198 -3.38 -19.96 -24.45
CA PRO A 198 -3.21 -19.85 -25.88
C PRO A 198 -4.60 -19.72 -26.50
N ALA A 199 -4.87 -18.65 -27.24
CA ALA A 199 -6.10 -18.53 -28.03
C ALA A 199 -6.29 -19.74 -28.98
N SER A 200 -5.22 -20.47 -29.28
CA SER A 200 -5.24 -21.73 -30.02
C SER A 200 -5.79 -22.95 -29.25
N ARG A 201 -5.94 -22.89 -27.92
CA ARG A 201 -6.56 -23.96 -27.10
C ARG A 201 -8.00 -23.64 -26.68
N VAL A 202 -8.39 -22.37 -26.67
CA VAL A 202 -9.81 -21.97 -26.61
C VAL A 202 -10.31 -21.98 -28.04
N SER A 203 -10.61 -23.18 -28.53
CA SER A 203 -11.11 -23.39 -29.88
C SER A 203 -12.25 -22.42 -30.21
N HIS A 204 -12.27 -21.91 -31.45
CA HIS A 204 -13.30 -21.08 -32.10
C HIS A 204 -14.74 -21.65 -32.02
N ARG A 205 -15.00 -22.68 -31.21
CA ARG A 205 -16.27 -23.36 -31.04
C ARG A 205 -17.09 -22.89 -29.84
N LEU A 206 -16.54 -22.14 -28.89
CA LEU A 206 -17.27 -21.90 -27.63
C LEU A 206 -17.83 -20.50 -27.42
N LEU A 207 -17.22 -19.40 -27.88
CA LEU A 207 -17.78 -18.06 -27.63
C LEU A 207 -17.51 -17.07 -28.78
N PRO A 208 -18.54 -16.40 -29.36
CA PRO A 208 -18.37 -15.39 -30.41
C PRO A 208 -17.68 -14.12 -29.87
N ALA A 209 -17.08 -13.31 -30.76
CA ALA A 209 -16.30 -12.11 -30.40
C ALA A 209 -17.07 -11.07 -29.55
N SER A 210 -18.40 -11.08 -29.59
CA SER A 210 -19.28 -10.28 -28.72
C SER A 210 -19.23 -10.69 -27.25
N GLU A 211 -18.81 -11.92 -26.94
CA GLU A 211 -18.68 -12.44 -25.58
C GLU A 211 -17.29 -12.19 -24.97
N LEU A 212 -16.23 -12.08 -25.78
CA LEU A 212 -14.89 -11.66 -25.31
C LEU A 212 -14.92 -10.24 -24.70
N GLY A 213 -15.76 -9.35 -25.27
CA GLY A 213 -16.07 -8.04 -24.70
C GLY A 213 -16.85 -8.11 -23.38
N ARG A 214 -17.69 -9.14 -23.20
CA ARG A 214 -18.40 -9.39 -21.92
C ARG A 214 -17.47 -9.94 -20.85
N GLU A 215 -16.53 -10.83 -21.17
CA GLU A 215 -15.59 -11.36 -20.18
C GLU A 215 -14.61 -10.30 -19.66
N THR A 216 -14.12 -9.43 -20.55
CA THR A 216 -13.30 -8.28 -20.15
C THR A 216 -14.11 -7.26 -19.33
N ALA A 217 -15.38 -7.03 -19.67
CA ALA A 217 -16.30 -6.25 -18.85
C ALA A 217 -16.58 -6.91 -17.48
N VAL A 218 -16.71 -8.23 -17.41
CA VAL A 218 -16.88 -9.01 -16.16
C VAL A 218 -15.63 -8.95 -15.30
N ALA A 219 -14.43 -9.04 -15.88
CA ALA A 219 -13.17 -8.87 -15.17
C ALA A 219 -13.00 -7.43 -14.63
N GLY A 220 -13.38 -6.42 -15.41
CA GLY A 220 -13.45 -5.02 -14.97
C GLY A 220 -14.46 -4.83 -13.84
N THR A 221 -15.63 -5.48 -13.94
CA THR A 221 -16.68 -5.44 -12.92
C THR A 221 -16.22 -6.16 -11.65
N ALA A 222 -15.50 -7.27 -11.77
CA ALA A 222 -14.91 -7.99 -10.65
C ALA A 222 -13.82 -7.16 -9.96
N ALA A 223 -12.96 -6.46 -10.71
CA ALA A 223 -11.97 -5.55 -10.15
C ALA A 223 -12.63 -4.37 -9.40
N ILE A 224 -13.66 -3.76 -9.99
CA ILE A 224 -14.45 -2.69 -9.35
C ILE A 224 -15.18 -3.22 -8.10
N ALA A 225 -15.78 -4.41 -8.18
CA ALA A 225 -16.46 -5.05 -7.05
C ALA A 225 -15.48 -5.41 -5.92
N VAL A 226 -14.27 -5.82 -6.26
CA VAL A 226 -13.18 -6.08 -5.31
C VAL A 226 -12.75 -4.79 -4.61
N ILE A 227 -12.53 -3.71 -5.37
CA ILE A 227 -12.19 -2.38 -4.81
C ILE A 227 -13.34 -1.86 -3.94
N ALA A 228 -14.58 -1.96 -4.42
CA ALA A 228 -15.77 -1.55 -3.67
C ALA A 228 -15.95 -2.37 -2.38
N ASN A 229 -15.67 -3.67 -2.42
CA ASN A 229 -15.74 -4.52 -1.23
C ASN A 229 -14.62 -4.19 -0.23
N ALA A 230 -13.40 -3.91 -0.70
CA ALA A 230 -12.30 -3.46 0.16
C ALA A 230 -12.64 -2.13 0.85
N VAL A 231 -13.24 -1.18 0.13
CA VAL A 231 -13.73 0.10 0.68
C VAL A 231 -14.88 -0.14 1.67
N LYS A 232 -15.82 -1.03 1.36
CA LYS A 232 -16.96 -1.36 2.23
C LYS A 232 -16.52 -1.99 3.56
N VAL A 233 -15.55 -2.91 3.50
CA VAL A 233 -14.97 -3.55 4.70
C VAL A 233 -14.28 -2.51 5.60
N GLU A 234 -13.50 -1.60 5.02
CA GLU A 234 -12.84 -0.52 5.77
C GLU A 234 -13.85 0.45 6.40
N LEU A 235 -14.89 0.84 5.66
CA LEU A 235 -15.98 1.67 6.20
C LEU A 235 -16.72 0.98 7.35
N HIS A 236 -16.92 -0.33 7.26
CA HIS A 236 -17.56 -1.11 8.33
C HIS A 236 -16.68 -1.20 9.58
N GLU A 237 -15.37 -1.39 9.43
CA GLU A 237 -14.44 -1.36 10.57
C GLU A 237 -14.41 0.03 11.23
N ARG A 238 -14.43 1.11 10.46
CA ARG A 238 -14.50 2.49 11.00
C ARG A 238 -15.77 2.74 11.79
N ARG A 239 -16.94 2.29 11.29
CA ARG A 239 -18.21 2.38 12.02
C ARG A 239 -18.21 1.57 13.31
N ARG A 240 -17.62 0.37 13.29
CA ARG A 240 -17.47 -0.47 14.50
C ARG A 240 -16.59 0.20 15.56
N LEU A 241 -15.49 0.84 15.16
CA LEU A 241 -14.60 1.54 16.08
C LEU A 241 -15.27 2.79 16.66
N ALA A 242 -15.95 3.59 15.84
CA ALA A 242 -16.73 4.74 16.30
C ALA A 242 -17.83 4.32 17.30
N GLY A 243 -18.56 3.25 17.00
CA GLY A 243 -19.59 2.72 17.89
C GLY A 243 -19.05 2.06 19.18
N ARG A 244 -17.78 1.67 19.22
CA ARG A 244 -17.11 1.24 20.46
C ARG A 244 -16.70 2.44 21.31
N ALA A 245 -16.15 3.48 20.69
CA ALA A 245 -15.77 4.72 21.39
C ALA A 245 -17.00 5.40 22.04
N ALA A 246 -18.13 5.48 21.33
CA ALA A 246 -19.36 6.06 21.85
C ALA A 246 -19.93 5.30 23.07
N ARG A 247 -19.87 3.96 23.06
CA ARG A 247 -20.32 3.11 24.17
C ARG A 247 -19.44 3.22 25.42
N VAL A 248 -18.14 3.44 25.23
CA VAL A 248 -17.21 3.66 26.34
C VAL A 248 -17.45 5.04 26.98
N ALA A 249 -17.73 6.06 26.16
CA ALA A 249 -18.09 7.39 26.66
C ALA A 249 -19.39 7.36 27.49
N SER A 250 -20.45 6.72 26.98
CA SER A 250 -21.76 6.64 27.68
C SER A 250 -21.76 5.76 28.94
N SER A 251 -20.78 4.86 29.10
CA SER A 251 -20.65 4.02 30.30
C SER A 251 -19.76 4.66 31.38
N GLY A 252 -18.89 5.62 31.00
CA GLY A 252 -18.16 6.48 31.94
C GLY A 252 -19.07 7.48 32.65
N GLU A 253 -20.03 8.09 31.94
CA GLU A 253 -20.99 9.05 32.53
C GLU A 253 -21.94 8.42 33.55
N ARG A 254 -22.33 7.14 33.39
CA ARG A 254 -23.23 6.44 34.32
C ARG A 254 -22.59 5.95 35.62
N ARG A 255 -21.26 6.03 35.76
CA ARG A 255 -20.52 5.63 36.97
C ARG A 255 -20.03 6.81 37.81
N GLY A 256 -20.26 8.05 37.34
CA GLY A 256 -19.79 9.27 37.99
C GLY A 256 -20.91 10.18 38.53
N GLY A 257 -22.16 9.71 38.54
CA GLY A 257 -23.30 10.35 39.21
C GLY A 257 -23.90 9.38 40.21
#